data_AF-A0A9P1G854-F1
#
_entry.id   AF-A0A9P1G854-F1
#
_cell.length_a   1.000
_cell.length_b   1.000
_cell.length_c   1.000
_cell.angle_alpha   90.00
_cell.angle_beta   90.00
_cell.angle_gamma   90.00
#
_symmetry.space_group_name_H-M   'P 1'
#
loop_
_entity.id
_entity.type
_entity.pdbx_description
1 polymer ?
#
loop_
_entity_poly.entity_id
_entity_poly.type
_entity_poly.pdbx_seq_one_letter_code
_entity_poly.pdbx_strand_id
1 'polypeptide(L)'
;MDAEPPPAAHTPVLYVAPLLALGLIFLFFYRRFMRYLEMKLLPSTSKIELADPLLEEGASPSYLAPRSMGCAELLLPFFHYYTLLYLVCGYLIWDEYKSSFRLLVATDYLAPAKLLQRFEEEPEPLPPWWQDEVKNMIAEDSWGLLRKLTLTAPVFLALTFLVSLMNTLPHVAKTMSRGGLLLMNPGIDSSIMIIALPMIACMMSYRSVTRMWMICCNSTVGSLGFVEDFSGKKTWVARLVVCQNMYETNFLLTDLYESWALLHFANLALQIITASQQRLRQRQGHPLMAPAGLRQMALQMQEKLTQSVDTLTKQGIYLFNGTCFAEASYSLVTTSVEAYLGGARTMEFNERVYRSRSRVHYFFLGMGAVASSAAIGNVVTVEMTFEEWLESFRPSAKFWSTKILLSIGFIQTLLLEIPPLSTHLSITEKDLFYASLLCIECFLLSLLHVTWSEESRAQEQTACFVPFFTPDAQDRDAHGNPKEISAKQ
;
A
#
# COMPACT_ATOMS: atom_id res chain seq x y z
N MET A 1 41.39 37.91 -0.67
CA MET A 1 40.15 37.72 -1.45
C MET A 1 39.76 36.29 -1.26
N ASP A 2 39.04 36.03 -0.18
CA ASP A 2 38.50 34.70 0.08
C ASP A 2 37.35 34.51 -0.91
N ALA A 3 37.52 33.60 -1.85
CA ALA A 3 36.48 33.28 -2.82
C ALA A 3 35.26 32.81 -2.02
N GLU A 4 34.14 33.54 -2.15
CA GLU A 4 32.87 33.07 -1.62
C GLU A 4 32.66 31.63 -2.11
N PRO A 5 32.38 30.67 -1.20
CA PRO A 5 32.10 29.31 -1.62
C PRO A 5 30.97 29.36 -2.65
N PRO A 6 31.09 28.62 -3.77
CA PRO A 6 30.06 28.63 -4.80
C PRO A 6 28.70 28.39 -4.14
N PRO A 7 27.67 29.16 -4.48
CA PRO A 7 26.36 29.05 -3.85
C PRO A 7 25.97 27.58 -3.88
N ALA A 8 25.82 26.99 -2.69
CA ALA A 8 25.54 25.58 -2.54
C ALA A 8 24.37 25.27 -3.46
N ALA A 9 24.61 24.41 -4.46
CA ALA A 9 23.62 24.10 -5.47
C ALA A 9 22.32 23.77 -4.75
N HIS A 10 21.28 24.58 -4.99
CA HIS A 10 19.95 24.34 -4.43
C HIS A 10 19.49 22.99 -4.95
N THR A 11 19.76 21.92 -4.20
CA THR A 11 19.05 20.68 -4.39
C THR A 11 17.63 20.98 -3.92
N PRO A 12 16.64 21.09 -4.85
CA PRO A 12 15.27 21.28 -4.43
C PRO A 12 14.96 20.17 -3.44
N VAL A 13 14.28 20.53 -2.35
CA VAL A 13 13.70 19.55 -1.43
C VAL A 13 12.75 18.71 -2.27
N LEU A 14 13.22 17.63 -2.91
CA LEU A 14 12.29 16.75 -3.59
C LEU A 14 11.62 15.99 -2.46
N TYR A 15 10.45 16.48 -2.05
CA TYR A 15 9.66 15.81 -1.04
C TYR A 15 9.41 14.39 -1.52
N VAL A 16 10.03 13.44 -0.84
CA VAL A 16 10.04 12.06 -1.31
C VAL A 16 8.65 11.42 -1.19
N ALA A 17 7.78 11.98 -0.33
CA ALA A 17 6.38 11.59 -0.22
C ALA A 17 5.56 11.93 -1.50
N PRO A 18 5.49 13.19 -1.99
CA PRO A 18 5.01 13.53 -3.33
C PRO A 18 5.67 12.72 -4.46
N LEU A 19 6.99 12.52 -4.43
CA LEU A 19 7.64 11.70 -5.45
C LEU A 19 7.11 10.26 -5.42
N LEU A 20 6.92 9.69 -4.23
CA LEU A 20 6.37 8.34 -4.09
C LEU A 20 4.89 8.29 -4.45
N ALA A 21 4.09 9.30 -4.07
CA ALA A 21 2.70 9.41 -4.48
C ALA A 21 2.58 9.47 -6.01
N LEU A 22 3.39 10.31 -6.66
CA LEU A 22 3.53 10.36 -8.10
C LEU A 22 4.03 9.02 -8.66
N GLY A 23 4.94 8.35 -7.97
CA GLY A 23 5.42 7.02 -8.29
C GLY A 23 4.32 5.95 -8.26
N LEU A 24 3.43 5.99 -7.27
CA LEU A 24 2.27 5.09 -7.15
C LEU A 24 1.24 5.38 -8.25
N ILE A 25 0.98 6.66 -8.53
CA ILE A 25 0.11 7.09 -9.65
C ILE A 25 0.71 6.62 -10.98
N PHE A 26 2.02 6.83 -11.17
CA PHE A 26 2.73 6.37 -12.35
C PHE A 26 2.69 4.84 -12.47
N LEU A 27 2.88 4.11 -11.38
CA LEU A 27 2.77 2.65 -11.35
C LEU A 27 1.36 2.19 -11.74
N PHE A 28 0.32 2.88 -11.28
CA PHE A 28 -1.06 2.60 -11.67
C PHE A 28 -1.25 2.77 -13.19
N PHE A 29 -0.80 3.88 -13.76
CA PHE A 29 -0.88 4.11 -15.21
C PHE A 29 -0.01 3.13 -16.00
N TYR A 30 1.19 2.83 -15.51
CA TYR A 30 2.11 1.87 -16.12
C TYR A 30 1.50 0.46 -16.14
N ARG A 31 0.86 0.03 -15.05
CA ARG A 31 0.13 -1.25 -14.99
C ARG A 31 -1.03 -1.28 -15.99
N ARG A 32 -1.80 -0.19 -16.12
CA ARG A 32 -2.88 -0.07 -17.11
C ARG A 32 -2.33 -0.16 -18.54
N PHE A 33 -1.22 0.53 -18.81
CA PHE A 33 -0.54 0.50 -20.09
C PHE A 33 -0.01 -0.89 -20.43
N MET A 34 0.63 -1.58 -19.48
CA MET A 34 1.11 -2.95 -19.70
C MET A 34 -0.04 -3.92 -20.00
N ARG A 35 -1.17 -3.82 -19.28
CA ARG A 35 -2.38 -4.62 -19.62
C ARG A 35 -2.90 -4.32 -21.02
N TYR A 36 -2.89 -3.06 -21.43
CA TYR A 36 -3.27 -2.66 -22.79
C TYR A 36 -2.33 -3.28 -23.84
N LEU A 37 -1.01 -3.22 -23.60
CA LEU A 37 -0.03 -3.84 -24.48
C LEU A 37 -0.20 -5.35 -24.55
N GLU A 38 -0.42 -6.04 -23.43
CA GLU A 38 -0.70 -7.49 -23.39
C GLU A 38 -1.90 -7.81 -24.30
N MET A 39 -3.02 -7.09 -24.18
CA MET A 39 -4.21 -7.28 -25.01
C MET A 39 -3.95 -7.06 -26.50
N LYS A 40 -3.03 -6.16 -26.88
CA LYS A 40 -2.70 -5.84 -28.27
C LYS A 40 -1.66 -6.78 -28.88
N LEU A 41 -0.71 -7.25 -28.08
CA LEU A 41 0.39 -8.11 -28.52
C LEU A 41 0.00 -9.58 -28.55
N LEU A 42 -1.01 -9.99 -27.75
CA LEU A 42 -1.65 -11.30 -27.85
C LEU A 42 -2.21 -11.48 -29.27
N PRO A 43 -1.63 -12.38 -30.10
CA PRO A 43 -2.12 -12.61 -31.43
C PRO A 43 -3.58 -13.08 -31.37
N SER A 44 -4.47 -12.45 -32.13
CA SER A 44 -5.88 -12.88 -32.30
C SER A 44 -6.00 -14.35 -32.77
N THR A 45 -4.90 -14.94 -33.25
CA THR A 45 -4.78 -16.35 -33.62
C THR A 45 -4.74 -17.32 -32.45
N SER A 46 -4.64 -16.85 -31.18
CA SER A 46 -4.96 -17.66 -30.00
C SER A 46 -6.45 -17.63 -29.67
N LYS A 47 -7.33 -17.74 -30.68
CA LYS A 47 -8.48 -18.64 -30.52
C LYS A 47 -7.91 -20.04 -30.34
N ILE A 48 -7.27 -20.26 -29.19
CA ILE A 48 -7.10 -21.58 -28.63
C ILE A 48 -8.54 -22.05 -28.58
N GLU A 49 -8.91 -22.95 -29.50
CA GLU A 49 -10.05 -23.82 -29.29
C GLU A 49 -9.86 -24.30 -27.87
N LEU A 50 -10.69 -23.76 -26.97
CA LEU A 50 -10.69 -24.10 -25.56
C LEU A 50 -11.16 -25.55 -25.59
N ALA A 51 -10.21 -26.47 -25.81
CA ALA A 51 -10.48 -27.88 -26.01
C ALA A 51 -11.32 -28.29 -24.82
N ASP A 52 -12.51 -28.80 -25.12
CA ASP A 52 -13.60 -28.98 -24.18
C ASP A 52 -13.06 -29.67 -22.93
N PRO A 53 -12.94 -28.97 -21.78
CA PRO A 53 -12.23 -29.50 -20.62
C PRO A 53 -12.96 -30.69 -19.97
N LEU A 54 -14.13 -31.05 -20.52
CA LEU A 54 -14.92 -32.21 -20.14
C LEU A 54 -14.41 -33.55 -20.73
N LEU A 55 -13.48 -33.55 -21.68
CA LEU A 55 -13.00 -34.80 -22.31
C LEU A 55 -11.74 -35.42 -21.68
N GLU A 56 -11.06 -34.75 -20.73
CA GLU A 56 -9.78 -35.22 -20.18
C GLU A 56 -9.76 -35.42 -18.64
N GLU A 57 -10.87 -35.76 -18.00
CA GLU A 57 -10.82 -36.22 -16.58
C GLU A 57 -10.03 -37.54 -16.39
N GLY A 58 -9.61 -38.20 -17.48
CA GLY A 58 -8.80 -39.44 -17.45
C GLY A 58 -7.41 -39.35 -18.07
N ALA A 59 -7.04 -38.24 -18.71
CA ALA A 59 -5.69 -38.08 -19.28
C ALA A 59 -4.77 -37.49 -18.21
N SER A 60 -3.78 -38.28 -17.77
CA SER A 60 -2.67 -37.72 -16.99
C SER A 60 -2.12 -36.50 -17.72
N PRO A 61 -1.83 -35.37 -17.03
CA PRO A 61 -1.36 -34.13 -17.63
C PRO A 61 -0.04 -34.40 -18.34
N SER A 62 -0.15 -34.82 -19.59
CA SER A 62 0.94 -35.24 -20.43
C SER A 62 1.52 -33.95 -20.95
N TYR A 63 2.47 -33.41 -20.18
CA TYR A 63 3.42 -32.35 -20.54
C TYR A 63 3.13 -31.71 -21.90
N LEU A 64 2.30 -30.66 -21.91
CA LEU A 64 2.25 -29.74 -23.04
C LEU A 64 3.70 -29.41 -23.37
N ALA A 65 4.16 -29.86 -24.55
CA ALA A 65 5.54 -29.69 -24.98
C ALA A 65 5.91 -28.21 -24.80
N PRO A 66 7.08 -27.90 -24.20
CA PRO A 66 7.47 -26.53 -23.92
C PRO A 66 7.39 -25.72 -25.22
N ARG A 67 6.38 -24.87 -25.31
CA ARG A 67 6.21 -23.96 -26.43
C ARG A 67 7.43 -23.07 -26.45
N SER A 68 8.15 -23.02 -27.57
CA SER A 68 9.33 -22.16 -27.70
C SER A 68 8.89 -20.71 -27.51
N MET A 69 9.13 -20.16 -26.32
CA MET A 69 8.78 -18.76 -26.03
C MET A 69 9.59 -17.86 -26.95
N GLY A 70 8.90 -16.92 -27.60
CA GLY A 70 9.58 -15.89 -28.38
C GLY A 70 10.43 -14.99 -27.48
N CYS A 71 11.49 -14.38 -28.01
CA CYS A 71 12.33 -13.42 -27.27
C CYS A 71 11.49 -12.29 -26.61
N ALA A 72 10.43 -11.84 -27.29
CA ALA A 72 9.50 -10.84 -26.76
C ALA A 72 8.72 -11.32 -25.53
N GLU A 73 8.31 -12.59 -25.49
CA GLU A 73 7.59 -13.18 -24.35
C GLU A 73 8.51 -13.34 -23.13
N LEU A 74 9.81 -13.49 -23.35
CA LEU A 74 10.81 -13.60 -22.30
C LEU A 74 11.19 -12.22 -21.72
N LEU A 75 11.18 -11.17 -22.55
CA LEU A 75 11.47 -9.79 -22.12
C LEU A 75 10.29 -9.14 -21.38
N LEU A 76 9.04 -9.45 -21.75
CA LEU A 76 7.86 -8.80 -21.20
C LEU A 76 7.80 -8.87 -19.64
N PRO A 77 8.03 -10.03 -18.98
CA PRO A 77 8.19 -10.18 -17.52
C PRO A 77 9.11 -9.14 -16.87
N PHE A 78 10.26 -8.86 -17.48
CA PHE A 78 11.24 -7.92 -16.92
C PHE A 78 10.73 -6.47 -16.94
N PHE A 79 9.88 -6.13 -17.90
CA PHE A 79 9.26 -4.81 -18.00
C PHE A 79 7.87 -4.75 -17.34
N HIS A 80 7.48 -5.74 -16.54
CA HIS A 80 6.24 -5.60 -15.79
C HIS A 80 6.37 -4.61 -14.62
N TYR A 81 5.21 -4.09 -14.20
CA TYR A 81 5.14 -3.06 -13.16
C TYR A 81 5.74 -3.53 -11.82
N TYR A 82 5.72 -4.83 -11.50
CA TYR A 82 6.28 -5.33 -10.24
C TYR A 82 7.80 -5.23 -10.21
N THR A 83 8.49 -5.44 -11.34
CA THR A 83 9.94 -5.24 -11.42
C THR A 83 10.26 -3.77 -11.15
N LEU A 84 9.51 -2.88 -11.79
CA LEU A 84 9.65 -1.44 -11.56
C LEU A 84 9.32 -1.04 -10.12
N LEU A 85 8.27 -1.61 -9.52
CA LEU A 85 7.89 -1.40 -8.13
C LEU A 85 9.07 -1.72 -7.19
N TYR A 86 9.61 -2.93 -7.28
CA TYR A 86 10.70 -3.37 -6.40
C TYR A 86 12.02 -2.64 -6.67
N LEU A 87 12.32 -2.28 -7.92
CA LEU A 87 13.49 -1.46 -8.26
C LEU A 87 13.38 -0.04 -7.68
N VAL A 88 12.22 0.60 -7.85
CA VAL A 88 11.98 1.94 -7.30
C VAL A 88 11.98 1.91 -5.78
N CYS A 89 11.27 0.97 -5.15
CA CYS A 89 11.29 0.80 -3.70
C CYS A 89 12.70 0.50 -3.19
N GLY A 90 13.45 -0.39 -3.83
CA GLY A 90 14.84 -0.70 -3.47
C GLY A 90 15.75 0.53 -3.56
N TYR A 91 15.62 1.33 -4.62
CA TYR A 91 16.33 2.60 -4.76
C TYR A 91 15.98 3.60 -3.64
N LEU A 92 14.68 3.76 -3.36
CA LEU A 92 14.20 4.69 -2.33
C LEU A 92 14.64 4.27 -0.92
N ILE A 93 14.68 2.96 -0.63
CA ILE A 93 15.20 2.40 0.61
C ILE A 93 16.70 2.66 0.73
N TRP A 94 17.45 2.43 -0.34
CA TRP A 94 18.90 2.69 -0.37
C TRP A 94 19.23 4.17 -0.16
N ASP A 95 18.50 5.07 -0.82
CA ASP A 95 18.66 6.51 -0.63
C ASP A 95 18.34 6.93 0.81
N GLU A 96 17.29 6.36 1.40
CA GLU A 96 16.93 6.61 2.80
C GLU A 96 18.03 6.12 3.76
N TYR A 97 18.58 4.92 3.56
CA TYR A 97 19.72 4.44 4.36
C TYR A 97 20.94 5.35 4.26
N LYS A 98 21.25 5.83 3.06
CA LYS A 98 22.38 6.73 2.86
C LYS A 98 22.15 8.06 3.60
N SER A 99 20.94 8.59 3.56
CA SER A 99 20.55 9.81 4.26
C SER A 99 20.60 9.63 5.78
N SER A 100 19.97 8.58 6.30
CA SER A 100 19.90 8.30 7.73
C SER A 100 21.27 7.92 8.32
N PHE A 101 22.10 7.18 7.59
CA PHE A 101 23.45 6.84 8.04
C PHE A 101 24.33 8.08 8.18
N ARG A 102 24.25 9.04 7.24
CA ARG A 102 24.95 10.32 7.36
C ARG A 102 24.49 11.09 8.60
N LEU A 103 23.19 11.11 8.87
CA LEU A 103 22.61 11.75 10.04
C LEU A 103 23.11 11.08 11.34
N LEU A 104 23.06 9.75 11.41
CA LEU A 104 23.50 8.97 12.57
C LEU A 104 25.00 9.17 12.83
N VAL A 105 25.85 9.09 11.81
CA VAL A 105 27.30 9.32 11.97
C VAL A 105 27.59 10.75 12.45
N ALA A 106 26.88 11.75 11.92
CA ALA A 106 27.06 13.15 12.31
C ALA A 106 26.61 13.47 13.76
N THR A 107 25.89 12.56 14.40
CA THR A 107 25.30 12.71 15.74
C THR A 107 25.82 11.66 16.72
N ASP A 108 26.85 10.91 16.33
CA ASP A 108 27.40 9.77 17.09
C ASP A 108 26.28 8.78 17.51
N TYR A 109 25.48 8.41 16.51
CA TYR A 109 24.32 7.54 16.63
C TYR A 109 23.31 8.05 17.66
N LEU A 110 22.98 9.35 17.63
CA LEU A 110 22.07 10.01 18.58
C LEU A 110 22.61 10.04 20.03
N ALA A 111 23.92 10.25 20.21
CA ALA A 111 24.52 10.37 21.53
C ALA A 111 24.02 11.65 22.25
N PRO A 112 23.53 11.57 23.50
CA PRO A 112 22.94 12.71 24.21
C PRO A 112 23.83 13.96 24.25
N ALA A 113 25.13 13.78 24.48
CA ALA A 113 26.10 14.88 24.50
C ALA A 113 26.20 15.63 23.16
N LYS A 114 26.11 14.90 22.03
CA LYS A 114 26.13 15.50 20.69
C LYS A 114 24.83 16.19 20.34
N LEU A 115 23.69 15.65 20.81
CA LEU A 115 22.39 16.30 20.63
C LEU A 115 22.35 17.63 21.39
N LEU A 116 22.80 17.66 22.65
CA LEU A 116 22.87 18.88 23.45
C LEU A 116 23.75 19.94 22.77
N GLN A 117 24.95 19.53 22.33
CA GLN A 117 25.87 20.42 21.62
C GLN A 117 25.20 21.10 20.40
N ARG A 118 24.43 20.34 19.60
CA ARG A 118 23.74 20.87 18.41
C ARG A 118 22.64 21.88 18.73
N PHE A 119 22.04 21.77 19.91
CA PHE A 119 21.02 22.70 20.37
C PHE A 119 21.62 23.94 21.02
N GLU A 120 22.77 23.82 21.68
CA GLU A 120 23.56 24.96 22.19
C GLU A 120 24.12 25.83 21.05
N GLU A 121 24.37 25.23 19.89
CA GLU A 121 24.80 25.92 18.66
C GLU A 121 23.66 26.67 17.94
N GLU A 122 22.39 26.48 18.32
CA GLU A 122 21.26 27.15 17.67
C GLU A 122 21.24 28.65 18.04
N PRO A 123 21.17 29.57 17.06
CA PRO A 123 21.29 31.00 17.32
C PRO A 123 20.06 31.60 18.03
N GLU A 124 18.89 30.99 17.85
CA GLU A 124 17.65 31.42 18.50
C GLU A 124 17.34 30.55 19.71
N PRO A 125 16.88 31.14 20.83
CA PRO A 125 16.52 30.36 22.01
C PRO A 125 15.38 29.41 21.69
N LEU A 126 15.56 28.14 22.04
CA LEU A 126 14.54 27.10 21.87
C LEU A 126 13.31 27.42 22.72
N PRO A 127 12.10 27.08 22.25
CA PRO A 127 10.90 27.20 23.07
C PRO A 127 11.04 26.45 24.41
N PRO A 128 10.51 26.98 25.54
CA PRO A 128 10.71 26.36 26.86
C PRO A 128 10.28 24.89 26.93
N TRP A 129 9.15 24.54 26.31
CA TRP A 129 8.64 23.17 26.26
C TRP A 129 9.61 22.20 25.56
N TRP A 130 10.33 22.68 24.54
CA TRP A 130 11.32 21.86 23.84
C TRP A 130 12.61 21.71 24.64
N GLN A 131 13.01 22.75 25.38
CA GLN A 131 14.16 22.63 26.29
C GLN A 131 13.93 21.54 27.33
N ASP A 132 12.70 21.45 27.85
CA ASP A 132 12.32 20.39 28.79
C ASP A 132 12.28 19.02 28.11
N GLU A 133 11.78 18.94 26.88
CA GLU A 133 11.83 17.71 26.08
C GLU A 133 13.27 17.24 25.80
N VAL A 134 14.18 18.14 25.42
CA VAL A 134 15.61 17.84 25.22
C VAL A 134 16.26 17.38 26.52
N LYS A 135 15.97 18.03 27.66
CA LYS A 135 16.46 17.56 28.97
C LYS A 135 15.97 16.14 29.28
N ASN A 136 14.70 15.84 29.01
CA ASN A 136 14.13 14.52 29.20
C ASN A 136 14.76 13.47 28.27
N MET A 137 15.00 13.81 27.00
CA MET A 137 15.71 12.95 26.05
C MET A 137 17.18 12.73 26.44
N ILE A 138 17.81 13.66 27.17
CA ILE A 138 19.20 13.51 27.63
C ILE A 138 19.28 12.69 28.92
N ALA A 139 18.21 12.66 29.73
CA ALA A 139 18.16 11.83 30.93
C ALA A 139 18.33 10.34 30.55
N GLU A 140 19.35 9.68 31.11
CA GLU A 140 19.85 8.40 30.60
C GLU A 140 18.81 7.25 30.65
N ASP A 141 17.85 7.31 31.58
CA ASP A 141 17.00 6.17 31.91
C ASP A 141 15.89 5.90 30.87
N SER A 142 15.26 6.91 30.27
CA SER A 142 14.15 6.75 29.31
C SER A 142 14.65 6.64 27.87
N TRP A 143 15.56 7.53 27.48
CA TRP A 143 16.04 7.63 26.09
C TRP A 143 16.85 6.42 25.64
N GLY A 144 17.53 5.73 26.57
CA GLY A 144 18.38 4.59 26.24
C GLY A 144 17.65 3.45 25.54
N LEU A 145 16.41 3.14 25.95
CA LEU A 145 15.61 2.08 25.32
C LEU A 145 15.04 2.54 23.97
N LEU A 146 14.48 3.76 23.92
CA LEU A 146 13.89 4.31 22.69
C LEU A 146 14.95 4.49 21.59
N ARG A 147 16.14 4.98 21.95
CA ARG A 147 17.30 5.05 21.06
C ARG A 147 17.65 3.69 20.49
N LYS A 148 17.78 2.65 21.34
CA LYS A 148 18.08 1.29 20.88
C LYS A 148 16.99 0.77 19.94
N LEU A 149 15.72 0.95 20.30
CA LEU A 149 14.58 0.52 19.50
C LEU A 149 14.62 1.16 18.11
N THR A 150 14.77 2.48 18.03
CA THR A 150 14.75 3.20 16.76
C THR A 150 15.93 2.84 15.87
N LEU A 151 17.11 2.61 16.45
CA LEU A 151 18.30 2.16 15.72
C LEU A 151 18.13 0.76 15.10
N THR A 152 17.15 -0.04 15.52
CA THR A 152 16.81 -1.31 14.86
C THR A 152 15.89 -1.15 13.65
N ALA A 153 15.17 -0.03 13.51
CA ALA A 153 14.27 0.22 12.38
C ALA A 153 14.89 -0.01 10.98
N PRO A 154 16.14 0.40 10.67
CA PRO A 154 16.73 0.10 9.37
C PRO A 154 16.93 -1.40 9.13
N VAL A 155 17.21 -2.18 10.18
CA VAL A 155 17.35 -3.64 10.04
C VAL A 155 16.00 -4.25 9.66
N PHE A 156 14.92 -3.85 10.33
CA PHE A 156 13.58 -4.33 10.03
C PHE A 156 13.10 -3.93 8.64
N LEU A 157 13.45 -2.75 8.13
CA LEU A 157 13.18 -2.36 6.76
C LEU A 157 13.87 -3.29 5.74
N ALA A 158 15.16 -3.59 5.94
CA ALA A 158 15.90 -4.48 5.06
C ALA A 158 15.29 -5.89 5.05
N LEU A 159 14.98 -6.42 6.24
CA LEU A 159 14.35 -7.73 6.37
C LEU A 159 12.97 -7.78 5.72
N THR A 160 12.13 -6.77 5.94
CA THR A 160 10.80 -6.67 5.33
C THR A 160 10.89 -6.64 3.81
N PHE A 161 11.79 -5.85 3.25
CA PHE A 161 12.03 -5.78 1.80
C PHE A 161 12.44 -7.15 1.23
N LEU A 162 13.40 -7.83 1.87
CA LEU A 162 13.86 -9.14 1.45
C LEU A 162 12.75 -10.19 1.48
N VAL A 163 11.97 -10.23 2.57
CA VAL A 163 10.85 -11.19 2.70
C VAL A 163 9.75 -10.90 1.67
N SER A 164 9.35 -9.65 1.46
CA SER A 164 8.38 -9.28 0.42
C SER A 164 8.87 -9.65 -0.98
N LEU A 165 10.15 -9.44 -1.28
CA LEU A 165 10.76 -9.85 -2.54
C LEU A 165 10.76 -11.38 -2.70
N MET A 166 11.19 -12.11 -1.67
CA MET A 166 11.18 -13.58 -1.65
C MET A 166 9.79 -14.16 -1.83
N ASN A 167 8.76 -13.55 -1.24
CA ASN A 167 7.36 -13.95 -1.44
C ASN A 167 6.87 -13.65 -2.85
N THR A 168 7.36 -12.58 -3.49
CA THR A 168 6.95 -12.18 -4.85
C THR A 168 7.58 -13.04 -5.94
N LEU A 169 8.83 -13.47 -5.77
CA LEU A 169 9.57 -14.23 -6.79
C LEU A 169 8.83 -15.53 -7.24
N PRO A 170 8.26 -16.37 -6.35
CA PRO A 170 7.45 -17.52 -6.76
C PRO A 170 6.23 -17.16 -7.61
N HIS A 171 5.54 -16.05 -7.30
CA HIS A 171 4.40 -15.57 -8.08
C HIS A 171 4.82 -15.15 -9.49
N VAL A 172 5.95 -14.47 -9.61
CA VAL A 172 6.54 -14.08 -10.90
C VAL A 172 6.97 -15.31 -11.69
N ALA A 173 7.72 -16.24 -11.08
CA ALA A 173 8.16 -17.48 -11.72
C ALA A 173 6.97 -18.31 -12.22
N LYS A 174 5.89 -18.38 -11.43
CA LYS A 174 4.65 -19.06 -11.82
C LYS A 174 3.91 -18.37 -12.97
N THR A 175 3.93 -17.04 -13.00
CA THR A 175 3.39 -16.27 -14.11
C THR A 175 4.19 -16.56 -15.38
N MET A 176 5.52 -16.59 -15.29
CA MET A 176 6.41 -16.92 -16.40
C MET A 176 6.19 -18.34 -16.92
N SER A 177 6.06 -19.34 -16.04
CA SER A 177 5.79 -20.73 -16.47
C SER A 177 4.43 -20.92 -17.16
N ARG A 178 3.51 -19.96 -17.00
CA ARG A 178 2.17 -19.94 -17.61
C ARG A 178 2.08 -19.09 -18.88
N GLY A 179 3.21 -18.74 -19.48
CA GLY A 179 3.26 -17.90 -20.67
C GLY A 179 3.43 -16.40 -20.39
N GLY A 180 3.79 -16.02 -19.15
CA GLY A 180 4.30 -14.68 -18.82
C GLY A 180 3.25 -13.56 -18.72
N LEU A 181 2.01 -13.80 -19.11
CA LEU A 181 0.97 -12.76 -19.20
C LEU A 181 0.16 -12.64 -17.91
N LEU A 182 0.16 -11.43 -17.32
CA LEU A 182 -0.62 -11.12 -16.12
C LEU A 182 -2.11 -11.06 -16.40
N LEU A 183 -2.52 -10.65 -17.61
CA LEU A 183 -3.93 -10.67 -18.03
C LEU A 183 -4.58 -12.04 -17.83
N MET A 184 -3.82 -13.11 -18.00
CA MET A 184 -4.28 -14.49 -17.83
C MET A 184 -4.27 -14.96 -16.36
N ASN A 185 -3.67 -14.17 -15.47
CA ASN A 185 -3.48 -14.53 -14.06
C ASN A 185 -3.81 -13.33 -13.13
N PRO A 186 -5.03 -12.77 -13.17
CA PRO A 186 -5.40 -11.57 -12.39
C PRO A 186 -5.32 -11.78 -10.87
N GLY A 187 -5.44 -13.04 -10.42
CA GLY A 187 -5.27 -13.40 -9.02
C GLY A 187 -3.82 -13.22 -8.55
N ILE A 188 -2.85 -13.68 -9.35
CA ILE A 188 -1.41 -13.52 -9.04
C ILE A 188 -1.05 -12.04 -9.01
N ASP A 189 -1.52 -11.28 -9.99
CA ASP A 189 -1.34 -9.83 -10.07
C ASP A 189 -1.86 -9.11 -8.80
N SER A 190 -3.02 -9.53 -8.29
CA SER A 190 -3.60 -8.95 -7.07
C SER A 190 -2.83 -9.36 -5.82
N SER A 191 -2.36 -10.61 -5.74
CA SER A 191 -1.51 -11.10 -4.64
C SER A 191 -0.18 -10.35 -4.54
N ILE A 192 0.48 -10.06 -5.67
CA ILE A 192 1.75 -9.30 -5.67
C ILE A 192 1.55 -7.91 -5.05
N MET A 193 0.46 -7.22 -5.40
CA MET A 193 0.13 -5.90 -4.82
C MET A 193 -0.05 -5.96 -3.30
N ILE A 194 -0.69 -7.02 -2.80
CA ILE A 194 -0.91 -7.25 -1.36
C ILE A 194 0.40 -7.61 -0.65
N ILE A 195 1.25 -8.44 -1.26
CA ILE A 195 2.55 -8.84 -0.70
C ILE A 195 3.51 -7.65 -0.55
N ALA A 196 3.38 -6.64 -1.40
CA ALA A 196 4.18 -5.41 -1.32
C ALA A 196 3.73 -4.44 -0.21
N LEU A 197 2.55 -4.62 0.39
CA LEU A 197 2.01 -3.73 1.43
C LEU A 197 2.96 -3.55 2.63
N PRO A 198 3.47 -4.61 3.30
CA PRO A 198 4.33 -4.44 4.47
C PRO A 198 5.63 -3.73 4.14
N MET A 199 6.20 -3.95 2.94
CA MET A 199 7.41 -3.26 2.48
C MET A 199 7.18 -1.75 2.35
N ILE A 200 6.07 -1.33 1.72
CA ILE A 200 5.76 0.09 1.54
C ILE A 200 5.46 0.76 2.87
N ALA A 201 4.66 0.09 3.71
CA ALA A 201 4.36 0.55 5.07
C ALA A 201 5.65 0.72 5.89
N CYS A 202 6.52 -0.30 5.94
CA CYS A 202 7.78 -0.23 6.67
C CYS A 202 8.70 0.87 6.16
N MET A 203 8.75 1.10 4.84
CA MET A 203 9.55 2.18 4.25
C MET A 203 9.04 3.56 4.70
N MET A 204 7.72 3.74 4.75
CA MET A 204 7.09 4.97 5.25
C MET A 204 7.32 5.18 6.74
N SER A 205 7.17 4.12 7.55
CA SER A 205 7.43 4.15 8.98
C SER A 205 8.90 4.49 9.27
N TYR A 206 9.84 3.86 8.55
CA TYR A 206 11.26 4.15 8.73
C TYR A 206 11.61 5.59 8.34
N ARG A 207 11.00 6.12 7.28
CA ARG A 207 11.13 7.53 6.94
C ARG A 207 10.64 8.45 8.05
N SER A 208 9.51 8.11 8.64
CA SER A 208 8.97 8.82 9.80
C SER A 208 9.93 8.77 10.99
N VAL A 209 10.60 7.64 11.25
CA VAL A 209 11.70 7.54 12.23
C VAL A 209 12.84 8.50 11.86
N THR A 210 13.31 8.53 10.61
CA THR A 210 14.34 9.48 10.17
C THR A 210 13.93 10.93 10.36
N ARG A 211 12.66 11.30 10.12
CA ARG A 211 12.16 12.67 10.35
C ARG A 211 12.19 13.04 11.82
N MET A 212 11.79 12.13 12.70
CA MET A 212 11.90 12.34 14.15
C MET A 212 13.37 12.45 14.59
N TRP A 213 14.28 11.64 14.03
CA TRP A 213 15.72 11.83 14.27
C TRP A 213 16.22 13.21 13.81
N MET A 214 15.77 13.70 12.66
CA MET A 214 16.14 15.03 12.17
C MET A 214 15.70 16.13 13.14
N ILE A 215 14.52 16.00 13.74
CA ILE A 215 14.02 16.91 14.78
C ILE A 215 14.90 16.83 16.04
N CYS A 216 15.11 15.61 16.58
CA CYS A 216 15.90 15.38 17.79
C CYS A 216 17.35 15.84 17.66
N CYS A 217 17.91 15.84 16.45
CA CYS A 217 19.30 16.21 16.19
C CYS A 217 19.50 17.65 15.76
N ASN A 218 18.41 18.44 15.67
CA ASN A 218 18.43 19.75 15.03
C ASN A 218 19.14 19.72 13.65
N SER A 219 18.82 18.71 12.84
CA SER A 219 19.53 18.47 11.59
C SER A 219 19.22 19.56 10.56
N THR A 220 20.27 20.24 10.11
CA THR A 220 20.23 21.12 8.93
C THR A 220 20.65 20.41 7.65
N VAL A 221 20.92 19.10 7.72
CA VAL A 221 21.45 18.31 6.61
C VAL A 221 20.43 18.25 5.47
N GLY A 222 20.94 18.47 4.26
CA GLY A 222 20.16 18.42 3.03
C GLY A 222 19.25 19.63 2.93
N SER A 223 17.98 19.35 2.69
CA SER A 223 17.03 20.36 2.25
C SER A 223 16.33 21.10 3.40
N LEU A 224 16.43 20.55 4.62
CA LEU A 224 15.87 21.16 5.84
C LEU A 224 16.61 22.45 6.25
N GLY A 225 17.88 22.60 5.88
CA GLY A 225 18.64 23.83 6.11
C GLY A 225 18.14 25.05 5.33
N PHE A 226 17.20 24.86 4.39
CA PHE A 226 16.56 25.93 3.63
C PHE A 226 15.11 26.19 4.07
N VAL A 227 14.59 25.45 5.04
CA VAL A 227 13.23 25.68 5.54
C VAL A 227 13.22 26.98 6.33
N GLU A 228 12.36 27.89 5.89
CA GLU A 228 12.14 29.20 6.49
C GLU A 228 10.77 29.23 7.17
N ASP A 229 10.68 29.97 8.27
CA ASP A 229 9.43 30.27 8.94
C ASP A 229 8.62 31.32 8.15
N PHE A 230 7.46 31.68 8.70
CA PHE A 230 6.62 32.75 8.16
C PHE A 230 7.35 34.09 8.00
N SER A 231 8.39 34.35 8.78
CA SER A 231 9.19 35.58 8.70
C SER A 231 10.37 35.48 7.73
N GLY A 232 10.54 34.36 7.01
CA GLY A 232 11.70 34.11 6.16
C GLY A 232 12.96 33.71 6.93
N LYS A 233 12.83 33.36 8.22
CA LYS A 233 13.95 32.97 9.08
C LYS A 233 14.10 31.46 9.14
N LYS A 234 15.33 30.98 9.13
CA LYS A 234 15.66 29.54 9.17
C LYS A 234 15.65 28.99 10.59
N THR A 235 14.48 28.95 11.22
CA THR A 235 14.33 28.55 12.62
C THR A 235 14.19 27.03 12.77
N TRP A 236 14.62 26.48 13.90
CA TRP A 236 14.35 25.08 14.24
C TRP A 236 12.85 24.77 14.26
N VAL A 237 12.00 25.70 14.73
CA VAL A 237 10.54 25.52 14.79
C VAL A 237 9.96 25.30 13.39
N ALA A 238 10.43 26.03 12.38
CA ALA A 238 9.98 25.80 11.00
C ALA A 238 10.37 24.39 10.51
N ARG A 239 11.60 23.93 10.83
CA ARG A 239 12.05 22.56 10.50
C ARG A 239 11.21 21.50 11.20
N LEU A 240 10.87 21.71 12.47
CA LEU A 240 10.00 20.82 13.25
C LEU A 240 8.65 20.63 12.56
N VAL A 241 7.96 21.72 12.25
CA VAL A 241 6.62 21.70 11.63
C VAL A 241 6.65 20.96 10.30
N VAL A 242 7.66 21.23 9.45
CA VAL A 242 7.82 20.53 8.18
C VAL A 242 8.09 19.03 8.39
N CYS A 243 8.93 18.65 9.35
CA CYS A 243 9.22 17.25 9.64
C CYS A 243 7.99 16.51 10.18
N GLN A 244 7.17 17.14 11.02
CA GLN A 244 5.90 16.60 11.50
C GLN A 244 4.89 16.43 10.36
N ASN A 245 4.78 17.42 9.46
CA ASN A 245 3.93 17.31 8.27
C ASN A 245 4.37 16.16 7.35
N MET A 246 5.68 15.97 7.16
CA MET A 246 6.22 14.83 6.41
C MET A 246 5.93 13.50 7.12
N TYR A 247 6.06 13.45 8.45
CA TYR A 247 5.75 12.27 9.26
C TYR A 247 4.29 11.84 9.07
N GLU A 248 3.34 12.76 9.22
CA GLU A 248 1.91 12.49 9.01
C GLU A 248 1.63 12.03 7.57
N THR A 249 2.22 12.73 6.59
CA THR A 249 2.04 12.40 5.17
C THR A 249 2.50 10.98 4.83
N ASN A 250 3.58 10.49 5.44
CA ASN A 250 4.06 9.12 5.21
C ASN A 250 3.02 8.07 5.66
N PHE A 251 2.34 8.30 6.78
CA PHE A 251 1.29 7.38 7.25
C PHE A 251 0.04 7.46 6.38
N LEU A 252 -0.37 8.66 5.93
CA LEU A 252 -1.48 8.79 4.97
C LEU A 252 -1.21 8.07 3.64
N LEU A 253 0.03 8.07 3.17
CA LEU A 253 0.44 7.28 2.00
C LEU A 253 0.40 5.77 2.27
N THR A 254 0.70 5.36 3.50
CA THR A 254 0.58 3.96 3.92
C THR A 254 -0.88 3.54 3.91
N ASP A 255 -1.78 4.35 4.48
CA ASP A 255 -3.22 4.09 4.50
C ASP A 255 -3.81 4.03 3.09
N LEU A 256 -3.36 4.90 2.18
CA LEU A 256 -3.76 4.86 0.77
C LEU A 256 -3.30 3.57 0.07
N TYR A 257 -2.08 3.08 0.36
CA TYR A 257 -1.64 1.83 -0.22
C TYR A 257 -2.37 0.63 0.41
N GLU A 258 -2.67 0.66 1.71
CA GLU A 258 -3.49 -0.34 2.39
C GLU A 258 -4.90 -0.42 1.79
N SER A 259 -5.58 0.72 1.60
CA SER A 259 -6.90 0.75 0.97
C SER A 259 -6.88 0.17 -0.44
N TRP A 260 -5.80 0.40 -1.19
CA TRP A 260 -5.61 -0.20 -2.50
C TRP A 260 -5.34 -1.71 -2.44
N ALA A 261 -4.53 -2.18 -1.49
CA ALA A 261 -4.30 -3.60 -1.26
C ALA A 261 -5.60 -4.34 -0.86
N LEU A 262 -6.43 -3.74 -0.02
CA LEU A 262 -7.74 -4.28 0.36
C LEU A 262 -8.70 -4.38 -0.83
N LEU A 263 -8.67 -3.42 -1.76
CA LEU A 263 -9.40 -3.54 -3.02
C LEU A 263 -8.94 -4.73 -3.85
N HIS A 264 -7.63 -5.01 -3.89
CA HIS A 264 -7.11 -6.20 -4.55
C HIS A 264 -7.54 -7.49 -3.85
N PHE A 265 -7.54 -7.50 -2.52
CA PHE A 265 -8.01 -8.64 -1.73
C PHE A 265 -9.48 -8.96 -2.00
N ALA A 266 -10.36 -7.96 -1.96
CA ALA A 266 -11.79 -8.20 -2.18
C ALA A 266 -12.10 -8.66 -3.60
N ASN A 267 -11.44 -8.08 -4.62
CA ASN A 267 -11.58 -8.56 -5.99
C ASN A 267 -11.15 -10.04 -6.12
N LEU A 268 -10.09 -10.44 -5.43
CA LEU A 268 -9.63 -11.82 -5.42
C LEU A 268 -10.64 -12.75 -4.73
N ALA A 269 -11.18 -12.36 -3.58
CA ALA A 269 -12.19 -13.14 -2.87
C ALA A 269 -13.46 -13.34 -3.72
N LEU A 270 -13.93 -12.28 -4.37
CA LEU A 270 -15.12 -12.31 -5.24
C LEU A 270 -14.90 -13.17 -6.49
N GLN A 271 -13.70 -13.13 -7.08
CA GLN A 271 -13.32 -14.02 -8.18
C GLN A 271 -13.38 -15.50 -7.77
N ILE A 272 -12.88 -15.83 -6.58
CA ILE A 272 -12.91 -17.20 -6.05
C ILE A 272 -14.35 -17.66 -5.82
N ILE A 273 -15.19 -16.82 -5.20
CA ILE A 273 -16.61 -17.12 -5.00
C ILE A 273 -17.29 -17.41 -6.33
N THR A 274 -17.07 -16.56 -7.33
CA THR A 274 -17.66 -16.71 -8.68
C THR A 274 -17.21 -18.02 -9.34
N ALA A 275 -15.92 -18.35 -9.25
CA ALA A 275 -15.37 -19.58 -9.80
C ALA A 275 -15.92 -20.84 -9.09
N SER A 276 -16.03 -20.81 -7.76
CA SER A 276 -16.60 -21.89 -6.96
C SER A 276 -18.07 -22.14 -7.32
N GLN A 277 -18.86 -21.07 -7.50
CA GLN A 277 -20.25 -21.18 -7.93
C GLN A 277 -20.38 -21.78 -9.33
N GLN A 278 -19.55 -21.36 -10.28
CA GLN A 278 -19.58 -21.89 -11.64
C GLN A 278 -19.29 -23.40 -11.67
N ARG A 279 -18.35 -23.87 -10.84
CA ARG A 279 -18.08 -25.31 -10.68
C ARG A 279 -19.25 -26.08 -10.09
N LEU A 280 -19.93 -25.51 -9.09
CA LEU A 280 -21.14 -26.12 -8.53
C LEU A 280 -22.25 -26.21 -9.56
N ARG A 281 -22.43 -25.18 -10.41
CA ARG A 281 -23.39 -25.20 -11.52
C ARG A 281 -23.08 -26.33 -12.51
N GLN A 282 -21.80 -26.49 -12.88
CA GLN A 282 -21.35 -27.55 -13.78
C GLN A 282 -21.60 -28.95 -13.17
N ARG A 283 -21.23 -29.16 -11.91
CA ARG A 283 -21.45 -30.45 -11.22
C ARG A 283 -22.92 -30.79 -11.04
N GLN A 284 -23.73 -29.81 -10.68
CA GLN A 284 -25.17 -30.02 -10.56
C GLN A 284 -25.78 -30.31 -11.93
N GLY A 285 -25.19 -29.89 -13.05
CA GLY A 285 -25.65 -30.13 -14.43
C GLY A 285 -25.98 -31.60 -14.75
N HIS A 286 -25.54 -32.55 -13.92
CA HIS A 286 -25.94 -33.94 -14.01
C HIS A 286 -27.46 -34.13 -13.78
N PRO A 287 -28.17 -34.89 -14.65
CA PRO A 287 -29.63 -34.91 -14.78
C PRO A 287 -30.42 -35.66 -13.68
N LEU A 288 -29.86 -35.88 -12.49
CA LEU A 288 -30.49 -36.74 -11.49
C LEU A 288 -31.27 -35.94 -10.42
N MET A 289 -32.60 -36.10 -10.47
CA MET A 289 -33.59 -36.07 -9.37
C MET A 289 -34.32 -34.78 -8.97
N ALA A 290 -33.93 -33.56 -9.38
CA ALA A 290 -34.72 -32.35 -9.05
C ALA A 290 -35.60 -31.86 -10.22
N PRO A 291 -36.85 -31.43 -9.98
CA PRO A 291 -37.67 -30.76 -11.01
C PRO A 291 -36.94 -29.53 -11.54
N ALA A 292 -36.77 -29.44 -12.85
CA ALA A 292 -35.96 -28.40 -13.50
C ALA A 292 -36.31 -26.96 -13.06
N GLY A 293 -37.60 -26.69 -12.82
CA GLY A 293 -38.08 -25.36 -12.42
C GLY A 293 -37.59 -24.86 -11.05
N LEU A 294 -37.65 -25.70 -10.02
CA LEU A 294 -37.19 -25.32 -8.66
C LEU A 294 -35.68 -25.05 -8.64
N ARG A 295 -34.93 -25.86 -9.39
CA ARG A 295 -33.48 -25.71 -9.50
C ARG A 295 -33.09 -24.41 -10.20
N GLN A 296 -33.74 -24.07 -11.32
CA GLN A 296 -33.48 -22.83 -12.03
C GLN A 296 -33.79 -21.60 -11.16
N MET A 297 -34.88 -21.65 -10.40
CA MET A 297 -35.25 -20.58 -9.47
C MET A 297 -34.21 -20.41 -8.35
N ALA A 298 -33.74 -21.50 -7.75
CA ALA A 298 -32.69 -21.46 -6.73
C ALA A 298 -31.37 -20.88 -7.27
N LEU A 299 -30.96 -21.29 -8.48
CA LEU A 299 -29.76 -20.78 -9.14
C LEU A 299 -29.85 -19.28 -9.46
N GLN A 300 -31.01 -18.82 -9.92
CA GLN A 300 -31.27 -17.39 -10.17
C GLN A 300 -31.25 -16.57 -8.88
N MET A 301 -31.84 -17.09 -7.80
CA MET A 301 -31.83 -16.42 -6.50
C MET A 301 -30.41 -16.31 -5.94
N GLN A 302 -29.62 -17.38 -6.05
CA GLN A 302 -28.21 -17.38 -5.64
C GLN A 302 -27.37 -16.40 -6.47
N GLU A 303 -27.62 -16.30 -7.78
CA GLU A 303 -26.95 -15.34 -8.65
C GLU A 303 -27.22 -13.89 -8.24
N LYS A 304 -28.50 -13.58 -8.01
CA LYS A 304 -28.91 -12.24 -7.54
C LYS A 304 -28.28 -11.90 -6.20
N LEU A 305 -28.28 -12.84 -5.25
CA LEU A 305 -27.65 -12.63 -3.94
C LEU A 305 -26.14 -12.35 -4.10
N THR A 306 -25.47 -13.11 -4.96
CA THR A 306 -24.03 -12.96 -5.21
C THR A 306 -23.72 -11.61 -5.86
N GLN A 307 -24.51 -11.21 -6.84
CA GLN A 307 -24.37 -9.91 -7.50
C GLN A 307 -24.61 -8.75 -6.52
N SER A 308 -25.58 -8.89 -5.62
CA SER A 308 -25.82 -7.90 -4.56
C SER A 308 -24.64 -7.82 -3.59
N VAL A 309 -24.11 -8.96 -3.15
CA VAL A 309 -22.94 -9.01 -2.25
C VAL A 309 -21.69 -8.44 -2.92
N ASP A 310 -21.44 -8.78 -4.19
CA ASP A 310 -20.33 -8.23 -5.00
C ASP A 310 -20.42 -6.71 -5.10
N THR A 311 -21.60 -6.19 -5.43
CA THR A 311 -21.83 -4.74 -5.57
C THR A 311 -21.65 -4.02 -4.25
N LEU A 312 -22.25 -4.52 -3.16
CA LEU A 312 -22.19 -3.89 -1.83
C LEU A 312 -20.76 -3.89 -1.29
N THR A 313 -20.05 -5.01 -1.43
CA THR A 313 -18.65 -5.14 -1.00
C THR A 313 -17.74 -4.15 -1.74
N LYS A 314 -17.87 -4.09 -3.07
CA LYS A 314 -17.11 -3.14 -3.89
C LYS A 314 -17.43 -1.69 -3.54
N GLN A 315 -18.70 -1.34 -3.32
CA GLN A 315 -19.09 0.01 -2.94
C GLN A 315 -18.45 0.48 -1.63
N GLY A 316 -18.47 -0.35 -0.59
CA GLY A 316 -17.83 -0.02 0.70
C GLY A 316 -16.33 0.20 0.54
N ILE A 317 -15.65 -0.65 -0.21
CA ILE A 317 -14.20 -0.55 -0.44
C ILE A 317 -13.84 0.63 -1.34
N TYR A 318 -14.64 0.93 -2.37
CA TYR A 318 -14.41 2.11 -3.19
C TYR A 318 -14.62 3.40 -2.42
N LEU A 319 -15.60 3.45 -1.52
CA LEU A 319 -15.77 4.57 -0.61
C LEU A 319 -14.52 4.73 0.25
N PHE A 320 -14.06 3.67 0.92
CA PHE A 320 -12.85 3.71 1.76
C PHE A 320 -11.59 4.13 0.98
N ASN A 321 -11.37 3.56 -0.20
CA ASN A 321 -10.22 3.94 -1.02
C ASN A 321 -10.32 5.39 -1.51
N GLY A 322 -11.53 5.86 -1.86
CA GLY A 322 -11.77 7.25 -2.23
C GLY A 322 -11.49 8.23 -1.10
N THR A 323 -11.83 7.86 0.14
CA THR A 323 -11.59 8.70 1.33
C THR A 323 -10.09 8.83 1.63
N CYS A 324 -9.36 7.70 1.62
CA CYS A 324 -7.91 7.71 1.83
C CYS A 324 -7.19 8.48 0.71
N PHE A 325 -7.64 8.33 -0.54
CA PHE A 325 -7.07 9.07 -1.67
C PHE A 325 -7.29 10.58 -1.55
N ALA A 326 -8.50 11.01 -1.19
CA ALA A 326 -8.83 12.42 -1.03
C ALA A 326 -8.03 13.05 0.13
N GLU A 327 -7.91 12.35 1.25
CA GLU A 327 -7.13 12.79 2.41
C GLU A 327 -5.63 12.90 2.08
N ALA A 328 -5.04 11.84 1.52
CA ALA A 328 -3.63 11.85 1.12
C ALA A 328 -3.36 12.94 0.08
N SER A 329 -4.26 13.15 -0.89
CA SER A 329 -4.14 14.22 -1.89
C SER A 329 -4.16 15.61 -1.25
N TYR A 330 -5.08 15.86 -0.31
CA TYR A 330 -5.15 17.13 0.42
C TYR A 330 -3.84 17.39 1.20
N SER A 331 -3.36 16.41 1.95
CA SER A 331 -2.13 16.53 2.75
C SER A 331 -0.89 16.70 1.89
N LEU A 332 -0.79 15.99 0.76
CA LEU A 332 0.31 16.15 -0.19
C LEU A 332 0.33 17.54 -0.83
N VAL A 333 -0.83 18.03 -1.27
CA VAL A 333 -0.94 19.37 -1.89
C VAL A 333 -0.59 20.45 -0.88
N THR A 334 -1.15 20.39 0.33
CA THR A 334 -0.90 21.40 1.36
C THR A 334 0.57 21.42 1.80
N THR A 335 1.15 20.24 2.06
CA THR A 335 2.58 20.10 2.40
C THR A 335 3.48 20.57 1.25
N SER A 336 3.14 20.26 0.00
CA SER A 336 3.92 20.70 -1.17
C SER A 336 3.83 22.21 -1.39
N VAL A 337 2.66 22.82 -1.19
CA VAL A 337 2.53 24.28 -1.32
C VAL A 337 3.34 24.99 -0.24
N GLU A 338 3.23 24.55 1.02
CA GLU A 338 4.01 25.10 2.15
C GLU A 338 5.51 24.99 1.88
N ALA A 339 5.93 23.88 1.32
CA ALA A 339 7.30 23.58 0.98
C ALA A 339 7.93 24.40 -0.14
N TYR A 340 7.25 24.49 -1.29
CA TYR A 340 7.86 24.94 -2.53
C TYR A 340 7.56 26.40 -2.84
N LEU A 341 6.41 26.92 -2.41
CA LEU A 341 5.98 28.22 -2.91
C LEU A 341 6.56 29.40 -2.13
N GLY A 342 6.95 29.24 -0.86
CA GLY A 342 7.68 30.22 -0.04
C GLY A 342 7.15 31.68 0.01
N GLY A 343 7.53 32.40 1.06
CA GLY A 343 7.36 33.86 1.13
C GLY A 343 5.91 34.37 1.26
N ALA A 344 5.72 35.66 0.92
CA ALA A 344 4.52 36.41 1.31
C ALA A 344 3.20 35.85 0.75
N ARG A 345 3.19 35.33 -0.49
CA ARG A 345 1.97 34.73 -1.08
C ARG A 345 1.60 33.40 -0.45
N THR A 346 2.58 32.63 0.04
CA THR A 346 2.28 31.41 0.80
C THR A 346 1.73 31.68 2.18
N MET A 347 2.02 32.84 2.79
CA MET A 347 1.50 33.14 4.14
C MET A 347 -0.04 33.19 4.16
N GLU A 348 -0.65 33.89 3.20
CA GLU A 348 -2.11 33.99 3.13
C GLU A 348 -2.75 32.62 2.86
N PHE A 349 -2.16 31.84 1.97
CA PHE A 349 -2.61 30.48 1.69
C PHE A 349 -2.46 29.59 2.94
N ASN A 350 -1.30 29.61 3.58
CA ASN A 350 -0.99 28.82 4.77
C ASN A 350 -1.94 29.21 5.91
N GLU A 351 -2.21 30.49 6.18
CA GLU A 351 -3.15 30.87 7.24
C GLU A 351 -4.54 30.26 7.00
N ARG A 352 -5.05 30.31 5.76
CA ARG A 352 -6.33 29.69 5.38
C ARG A 352 -6.27 28.16 5.51
N VAL A 353 -5.18 27.54 5.06
CA VAL A 353 -4.99 26.09 5.17
C VAL A 353 -4.89 25.67 6.62
N TYR A 354 -4.06 26.29 7.46
CA TYR A 354 -3.93 25.99 8.89
C TYR A 354 -5.28 26.10 9.62
N ARG A 355 -6.07 27.14 9.33
CA ARG A 355 -7.41 27.29 9.92
C ARG A 355 -8.37 26.18 9.50
N SER A 356 -8.24 25.67 8.28
CA SER A 356 -9.07 24.58 7.75
C SER A 356 -8.53 23.18 8.07
N ARG A 357 -7.22 23.03 8.30
CA ARG A 357 -6.52 21.75 8.41
C ARG A 357 -7.12 20.89 9.51
N SER A 358 -7.33 21.43 10.70
CA SER A 358 -7.91 20.67 11.81
C SER A 358 -9.34 20.19 11.49
N ARG A 359 -10.17 21.03 10.84
CA ARG A 359 -11.53 20.63 10.43
C ARG A 359 -11.51 19.56 9.35
N VAL A 360 -10.65 19.73 8.35
CA VAL A 360 -10.50 18.79 7.23
C VAL A 360 -9.96 17.45 7.73
N HIS A 361 -8.99 17.48 8.65
CA HIS A 361 -8.45 16.30 9.31
C HIS A 361 -9.53 15.52 10.06
N TYR A 362 -10.28 16.16 10.96
CA TYR A 362 -11.36 15.47 11.69
C TYR A 362 -12.49 14.99 10.77
N PHE A 363 -12.76 15.73 9.69
CA PHE A 363 -13.72 15.32 8.66
C PHE A 363 -13.28 14.02 7.96
N PHE A 364 -12.03 13.96 7.49
CA PHE A 364 -11.48 12.76 6.85
C PHE A 364 -11.32 11.61 7.84
N LEU A 365 -10.90 11.86 9.07
CA LEU A 365 -10.82 10.84 10.12
C LEU A 365 -12.20 10.19 10.36
N GLY A 366 -13.25 11.00 10.51
CA GLY A 366 -14.62 10.48 10.68
C GLY A 366 -15.13 9.74 9.44
N MET A 367 -14.89 10.29 8.25
CA MET A 367 -15.30 9.68 6.99
C MET A 367 -14.57 8.36 6.73
N GLY A 368 -13.26 8.32 6.97
CA GLY A 368 -12.41 7.13 6.87
C GLY A 368 -12.80 6.05 7.88
N ALA A 369 -13.14 6.44 9.12
CA ALA A 369 -13.65 5.50 10.13
C ALA A 369 -14.98 4.85 9.71
N VAL A 370 -15.94 5.64 9.19
CA VAL A 370 -17.22 5.11 8.70
C VAL A 370 -17.02 4.23 7.46
N ALA A 371 -16.23 4.70 6.48
CA ALA A 371 -15.98 3.99 5.23
C ALA A 371 -15.22 2.68 5.46
N SER A 372 -14.18 2.69 6.30
CA SER A 372 -13.46 1.47 6.70
C SER A 372 -14.38 0.51 7.42
N SER A 373 -15.16 0.96 8.41
CA SER A 373 -16.11 0.11 9.13
C SER A 373 -17.13 -0.56 8.19
N ALA A 374 -17.66 0.19 7.21
CA ALA A 374 -18.57 -0.35 6.20
C ALA A 374 -17.87 -1.37 5.29
N ALA A 375 -16.66 -1.08 4.80
CA ALA A 375 -15.87 -2.00 3.98
C ALA A 375 -15.56 -3.31 4.73
N ILE A 376 -15.15 -3.20 6.00
CA ILE A 376 -14.88 -4.34 6.88
C ILE A 376 -16.15 -5.17 7.10
N GLY A 377 -17.25 -4.51 7.47
CA GLY A 377 -18.52 -5.18 7.70
C GLY A 377 -18.99 -5.97 6.48
N ASN A 378 -18.83 -5.40 5.29
CA ASN A 378 -19.15 -6.09 4.04
C ASN A 378 -18.25 -7.31 3.81
N VAL A 379 -16.92 -7.18 3.99
CA VAL A 379 -15.98 -8.29 3.81
C VAL A 379 -16.25 -9.43 4.82
N VAL A 380 -16.48 -9.10 6.09
CA VAL A 380 -16.82 -10.09 7.13
C VAL A 380 -18.14 -10.77 6.80
N THR A 381 -19.13 -10.03 6.30
CA THR A 381 -20.41 -10.61 5.86
C THR A 381 -20.22 -11.58 4.70
N VAL A 382 -19.40 -11.23 3.70
CA VAL A 382 -19.06 -12.12 2.57
C VAL A 382 -18.41 -13.39 3.10
N GLU A 383 -17.46 -13.25 4.01
CA GLU A 383 -16.73 -14.37 4.60
C GLU A 383 -17.66 -15.31 5.36
N MET A 384 -18.49 -14.79 6.28
CA MET A 384 -19.44 -15.61 7.05
C MET A 384 -20.50 -16.26 6.15
N THR A 385 -20.90 -15.59 5.07
CA THR A 385 -21.94 -16.09 4.16
C THR A 385 -21.41 -17.17 3.22
N PHE A 386 -20.12 -17.11 2.86
CA PHE A 386 -19.50 -17.99 1.88
C PHE A 386 -18.32 -18.79 2.46
N GLU A 387 -18.33 -19.05 3.77
CA GLU A 387 -17.26 -19.74 4.50
C GLU A 387 -16.91 -21.07 3.84
N GLU A 388 -17.93 -21.89 3.52
CA GLU A 388 -17.74 -23.18 2.85
C GLU A 388 -17.05 -23.07 1.48
N TRP A 389 -17.28 -21.98 0.73
CA TRP A 389 -16.66 -21.79 -0.58
C TRP A 389 -15.25 -21.20 -0.49
N LEU A 390 -14.94 -20.60 0.66
CA LEU A 390 -13.69 -19.93 0.94
C LEU A 390 -12.77 -20.74 1.87
N GLU A 391 -13.19 -21.92 2.34
CA GLU A 391 -12.41 -22.76 3.26
C GLU A 391 -10.99 -23.02 2.74
N SER A 392 -10.87 -23.32 1.44
CA SER A 392 -9.56 -23.48 0.79
C SER A 392 -8.78 -22.17 0.68
N PHE A 393 -9.44 -21.02 0.57
CA PHE A 393 -8.75 -19.72 0.44
C PHE A 393 -8.33 -19.15 1.80
N ARG A 394 -8.89 -19.61 2.92
CA ARG A 394 -8.63 -19.10 4.28
C ARG A 394 -8.70 -17.55 4.35
N PRO A 395 -9.84 -16.96 3.96
CA PRO A 395 -10.01 -15.51 3.82
C PRO A 395 -9.69 -14.76 5.12
N SER A 396 -10.05 -15.29 6.29
CA SER A 396 -9.82 -14.61 7.58
C SER A 396 -8.35 -14.34 7.82
N ALA A 397 -7.49 -15.36 7.71
CA ALA A 397 -6.07 -15.21 7.97
C ALA A 397 -5.42 -14.16 7.04
N LYS A 398 -5.82 -14.15 5.76
CA LYS A 398 -5.35 -13.20 4.74
C LYS A 398 -5.93 -11.79 4.90
N PHE A 399 -7.19 -11.71 5.29
CA PHE A 399 -7.85 -10.46 5.61
C PHE A 399 -7.18 -9.80 6.80
N TRP A 400 -6.96 -10.57 7.88
CA TRP A 400 -6.22 -10.09 9.03
C TRP A 400 -4.80 -9.69 8.63
N SER A 401 -4.07 -10.46 7.81
CA SER A 401 -2.73 -10.05 7.38
C SER A 401 -2.69 -8.71 6.62
N THR A 402 -3.77 -8.38 5.89
CA THR A 402 -3.86 -7.13 5.12
C THR A 402 -4.29 -5.94 5.98
N LYS A 403 -5.09 -6.17 7.03
CA LYS A 403 -5.77 -5.12 7.82
C LYS A 403 -5.18 -4.88 9.22
N ILE A 404 -4.42 -5.84 9.72
CA ILE A 404 -3.88 -5.80 11.07
C ILE A 404 -2.91 -4.61 11.27
N LEU A 405 -2.34 -4.04 10.20
CA LEU A 405 -1.58 -2.79 10.25
C LEU A 405 -2.39 -1.64 10.84
N LEU A 406 -3.54 -1.31 10.25
CA LEU A 406 -4.40 -0.23 10.73
C LEU A 406 -4.93 -0.51 12.15
N SER A 407 -5.26 -1.77 12.44
CA SER A 407 -5.82 -2.15 13.75
C SER A 407 -4.78 -2.06 14.86
N ILE A 408 -3.55 -2.51 14.60
CA ILE A 408 -2.46 -2.40 15.57
C ILE A 408 -2.03 -0.95 15.71
N GLY A 409 -1.88 -0.19 14.62
CA GLY A 409 -1.53 1.23 14.68
C GLY A 409 -2.53 2.03 15.54
N PHE A 410 -3.82 1.76 15.39
CA PHE A 410 -4.85 2.37 16.25
C PHE A 410 -4.69 1.99 17.73
N ILE A 411 -4.46 0.69 18.02
CA ILE A 411 -4.23 0.22 19.40
C ILE A 411 -2.98 0.86 20.00
N GLN A 412 -1.89 0.97 19.23
CA GLN A 412 -0.67 1.65 19.67
C GLN A 412 -0.93 3.11 20.03
N THR A 413 -1.63 3.85 19.18
CA THR A 413 -1.99 5.24 19.46
C THR A 413 -2.82 5.34 20.74
N LEU A 414 -3.79 4.44 20.94
CA LEU A 414 -4.59 4.40 22.16
C LEU A 414 -3.74 4.06 23.40
N LEU A 415 -2.81 3.10 23.30
CA LEU A 415 -1.91 2.73 24.38
C LEU A 415 -0.94 3.86 24.75
N LEU A 416 -0.47 4.63 23.77
CA LEU A 416 0.40 5.80 23.97
C LEU A 416 -0.31 6.96 24.69
N GLU A 417 -1.63 7.00 24.65
CA GLU A 417 -2.45 7.98 25.37
C GLU A 417 -2.84 7.53 26.80
N ILE A 418 -2.60 6.26 27.16
CA ILE A 418 -2.90 5.72 28.49
C ILE A 418 -1.68 5.87 29.44
N PRO A 419 -1.86 6.33 30.70
CA PRO A 419 -0.80 6.34 31.70
C PRO A 419 -0.26 4.93 31.98
N PRO A 420 1.07 4.73 32.14
CA PRO A 420 2.07 5.77 32.40
C PRO A 420 2.76 6.30 31.11
N LEU A 421 2.46 5.76 29.93
CA LEU A 421 3.13 6.13 28.68
C LEU A 421 2.83 7.59 28.29
N SER A 422 1.58 8.02 28.45
CA SER A 422 1.18 9.39 28.11
C SER A 422 1.82 10.48 28.97
N THR A 423 2.24 10.14 30.18
CA THR A 423 2.85 11.07 31.13
C THR A 423 4.37 11.10 31.02
N HIS A 424 5.01 10.03 30.57
CA HIS A 424 6.47 9.92 30.56
C HIS A 424 7.10 10.19 29.19
N LEU A 425 6.38 9.94 28.10
CA LEU A 425 6.90 10.16 26.76
C LEU A 425 6.44 11.51 26.22
N SER A 426 7.39 12.28 25.70
CA SER A 426 7.10 13.47 24.91
C SER A 426 6.38 13.12 23.61
N ILE A 427 5.84 14.12 22.91
CA ILE A 427 5.16 13.91 21.62
C ILE A 427 6.14 13.30 20.61
N THR A 428 7.36 13.84 20.50
CA THR A 428 8.38 13.30 19.59
C THR A 428 8.79 11.89 19.97
N GLU A 429 8.90 11.60 21.27
CA GLU A 429 9.23 10.24 21.74
C GLU A 429 8.13 9.24 21.43
N LYS A 430 6.86 9.62 21.60
CA LYS A 430 5.69 8.82 21.21
C LYS A 430 5.70 8.52 19.72
N ASP A 431 5.91 9.54 18.89
CA ASP A 431 5.96 9.39 17.42
C ASP A 431 7.12 8.50 16.98
N LEU A 432 8.28 8.69 17.60
CA LEU A 432 9.48 7.90 17.33
C LEU A 432 9.30 6.43 17.77
N PHE A 433 8.64 6.20 18.90
CA PHE A 433 8.30 4.86 19.39
C PHE A 433 7.29 4.17 18.46
N TYR A 434 6.19 4.87 18.12
CA TYR A 434 5.15 4.41 17.22
C TYR A 434 5.72 3.99 15.86
N ALA A 435 6.45 4.88 15.19
CA ALA A 435 7.01 4.60 13.88
C ALA A 435 8.04 3.45 13.90
N SER A 436 8.79 3.29 14.99
CA SER A 436 9.74 2.19 15.15
C SER A 436 9.06 0.84 15.38
N LEU A 437 8.00 0.81 16.20
CA LEU A 437 7.19 -0.40 16.38
C LEU A 437 6.52 -0.82 15.08
N LEU A 438 6.01 0.13 14.29
CA LEU A 438 5.38 -0.19 13.02
C LEU A 438 6.37 -0.83 12.02
N CYS A 439 7.66 -0.47 12.07
CA CYS A 439 8.70 -1.17 11.28
C CYS A 439 8.82 -2.65 11.68
N ILE A 440 8.81 -2.95 12.98
CA ILE A 440 8.86 -4.33 13.50
C ILE A 440 7.62 -5.11 13.07
N GLU A 441 6.45 -4.48 13.17
CA GLU A 441 5.18 -5.11 12.82
C GLU A 441 5.07 -5.39 11.33
N CYS A 442 5.51 -4.46 10.48
CA CYS A 442 5.58 -4.69 9.04
C CYS A 442 6.48 -5.88 8.71
N PHE A 443 7.59 -6.07 9.43
CA PHE A 443 8.41 -7.27 9.28
C PHE A 443 7.65 -8.55 9.66
N LEU A 444 7.00 -8.59 10.83
CA LEU A 444 6.19 -9.73 11.25
C LEU A 444 5.08 -10.04 10.24
N LEU A 445 4.49 -9.00 9.63
CA LEU A 445 3.47 -9.15 8.62
C LEU A 445 3.98 -9.66 7.29
N SER A 446 5.17 -9.25 6.89
CA SER A 446 5.83 -9.82 5.71
C SER A 446 6.06 -11.34 5.88
N LEU A 447 6.34 -11.81 7.11
CA LEU A 447 6.43 -13.24 7.41
C LEU A 447 5.08 -13.94 7.33
N LEU A 448 4.01 -13.33 7.86
CA LEU A 448 2.64 -13.85 7.71
C LEU A 448 2.20 -13.92 6.24
N HIS A 449 2.75 -13.04 5.39
CA HIS A 449 2.49 -13.05 3.96
C HIS A 449 3.07 -14.25 3.21
N VAL A 450 3.92 -15.07 3.84
CA VAL A 450 4.38 -16.36 3.26
C VAL A 450 3.20 -17.28 2.90
N THR A 451 2.10 -17.19 3.65
CA THR A 451 0.85 -17.95 3.39
C THR A 451 0.23 -17.66 2.02
N TRP A 452 0.53 -16.51 1.41
CA TRP A 452 0.05 -16.17 0.07
C TRP A 452 0.76 -16.96 -1.04
N SER A 453 1.98 -17.43 -0.77
CA SER A 453 2.76 -18.21 -1.73
C SER A 453 2.22 -19.62 -1.92
N GLU A 454 1.83 -20.29 -0.83
CA GLU A 454 1.35 -21.69 -0.84
C GLU A 454 0.00 -21.83 -1.55
N GLU A 455 -0.90 -20.86 -1.36
CA GLU A 455 -2.27 -20.89 -1.89
C GLU A 455 -2.35 -20.66 -3.40
N SER A 456 -1.27 -20.16 -4.01
CA SER A 456 -1.15 -20.12 -5.47
C SER A 456 -1.46 -21.49 -6.07
N ARG A 457 -1.25 -22.58 -5.33
CA ARG A 457 -1.58 -23.97 -5.70
C ARG A 457 -3.07 -24.31 -5.66
N ALA A 458 -3.84 -23.73 -4.74
CA ALA A 458 -5.29 -23.93 -4.69
C ALA A 458 -6.03 -23.05 -5.72
N GLN A 459 -5.60 -21.79 -5.87
CA GLN A 459 -6.06 -20.92 -6.97
C GLN A 459 -5.71 -21.48 -8.35
N GLU A 460 -4.65 -22.31 -8.42
CA GLU A 460 -4.21 -23.03 -9.61
C GLU A 460 -5.32 -23.85 -10.25
N GLN A 461 -6.18 -24.43 -9.41
CA GLN A 461 -7.29 -25.25 -9.89
C GLN A 461 -8.46 -24.38 -10.36
N THR A 462 -8.71 -23.23 -9.74
CA THR A 462 -9.90 -22.37 -9.97
C THR A 462 -9.75 -21.43 -11.15
N ALA A 463 -8.56 -20.84 -11.36
CA ALA A 463 -8.35 -19.79 -12.34
C ALA A 463 -8.32 -20.27 -13.81
N CYS A 464 -8.06 -21.56 -14.07
CA CYS A 464 -8.05 -22.10 -15.43
C CYS A 464 -9.44 -22.20 -16.08
N PHE A 465 -10.54 -21.96 -15.35
CA PHE A 465 -11.89 -22.33 -15.79
C PHE A 465 -12.87 -21.18 -16.04
N VAL A 466 -12.51 -19.93 -15.76
CA VAL A 466 -13.41 -18.79 -15.99
C VAL A 466 -12.80 -17.90 -17.07
N PRO A 467 -13.19 -18.03 -18.35
CA PRO A 467 -12.86 -17.03 -19.35
C PRO A 467 -13.36 -15.68 -18.83
N PHE A 468 -12.43 -14.71 -18.75
CA PHE A 468 -12.73 -13.38 -18.25
C PHE A 468 -13.83 -12.78 -19.12
N PHE A 469 -15.04 -12.65 -18.58
CA PHE A 469 -16.14 -11.99 -19.25
C PHE A 469 -15.74 -10.53 -19.46
N THR A 470 -15.37 -10.18 -20.70
CA THR A 470 -15.44 -8.79 -21.13
C THR A 470 -16.92 -8.40 -21.06
N PRO A 471 -17.29 -7.31 -20.35
CA PRO A 471 -18.69 -6.87 -20.24
C PRO A 471 -19.40 -6.75 -21.59
N ASP A 472 -18.64 -6.47 -22.66
CA ASP A 472 -19.15 -6.31 -24.02
C ASP A 472 -19.57 -7.63 -24.71
N ALA A 473 -19.27 -8.80 -24.14
CA ALA A 473 -19.66 -10.09 -24.73
C ALA A 473 -21.11 -10.49 -24.40
N GLN A 474 -21.71 -9.90 -23.35
CA GLN A 474 -23.01 -10.32 -22.84
C GLN A 474 -24.21 -9.72 -23.61
N ASP A 475 -23.95 -8.73 -24.46
CA ASP A 475 -24.97 -8.09 -25.30
C ASP A 475 -25.05 -8.67 -26.71
N ARG A 476 -24.38 -9.80 -26.98
CA ARG A 476 -24.58 -10.52 -28.24
C ARG A 476 -25.65 -11.59 -28.08
N ASP A 477 -26.57 -11.66 -29.04
CA ASP A 477 -27.57 -12.73 -29.11
C ASP A 477 -26.91 -14.10 -29.39
N ALA A 478 -27.70 -15.18 -29.39
CA ALA A 478 -27.22 -16.53 -29.69
C ALA A 478 -26.56 -16.67 -31.08
N HIS A 479 -26.69 -15.65 -31.94
CA HIS A 479 -26.08 -15.58 -33.27
C HIS A 479 -24.85 -14.67 -33.32
N GLY A 480 -24.42 -14.11 -32.18
CA GLY A 480 -23.25 -13.23 -32.11
C GLY A 480 -23.51 -11.81 -32.59
N ASN A 481 -24.77 -11.43 -32.87
CA ASN A 481 -25.15 -10.08 -33.24
C ASN A 481 -25.30 -9.21 -32.00
N PRO A 482 -24.80 -7.96 -32.00
CA PRO A 482 -25.13 -7.03 -30.92
C PRO A 482 -26.66 -6.92 -30.83
N LYS A 483 -27.23 -7.13 -29.65
CA LYS A 483 -28.65 -6.90 -29.37
C LYS A 483 -28.94 -5.46 -29.75
N GLU A 484 -29.70 -5.26 -30.83
CA GLU A 484 -30.28 -3.96 -31.11
C GLU A 484 -31.13 -3.59 -29.90
N ILE A 485 -30.64 -2.66 -29.08
CA ILE A 485 -31.44 -1.99 -28.09
C ILE A 485 -32.44 -1.17 -28.90
N SER A 486 -33.58 -1.79 -29.19
CA SER A 486 -34.75 -1.15 -29.76
C SER A 486 -35.17 -0.04 -28.81
N ALA A 487 -34.66 1.17 -29.04
CA ALA A 487 -35.10 2.39 -28.39
C ALA A 487 -36.55 2.65 -28.82
N LYS A 488 -37.50 2.02 -28.11
CA LYS A 488 -38.90 2.43 -28.15
C LYS A 488 -39.04 3.66 -27.25
N GLN A 489 -39.20 4.82 -27.90
CA GLN A 489 -39.79 6.02 -27.32
C GLN A 489 -41.25 5.79 -26.96
#